data_AF-A0A9E1Q8E4-F1
#
_entry.id   AF-A0A9E1Q8E4-F1
#
_cell.length_a   1.000
_cell.length_b   1.000
_cell.length_c   1.000
_cell.angle_alpha   90.00
_cell.angle_beta   90.00
_cell.angle_gamma   90.00
#
_symmetry.space_group_name_H-M   'P 1'
#
loop_
_entity.id
_entity.type
_entity.pdbx_description
1 polymer ?
#
loop_
_entity_poly.entity_id
_entity_poly.type
_entity_poly.pdbx_seq_one_letter_code
_entity_poly.pdbx_strand_id
1 'polypeptide(L)'
;VMWHRFEFEKDGKRYARTSEFFLEGRRSMYTAMSDTVGLPMAIAAEHMMVGGGFGSVGVEIPVTSNYYDVVLPKLEDFGVVFKESQIEL
;
A
#
# COMPACT_ATOMS: atom_id res chain seq x y z
N VAL A 1 12.80 -1.25 -0.75
CA VAL A 1 12.35 -0.71 -2.05
C VAL A 1 11.21 -1.59 -2.54
N MET A 2 10.11 -1.01 -2.98
CA MET A 2 9.06 -1.70 -3.75
C MET A 2 8.80 -0.88 -5.01
N TRP A 3 8.60 -1.58 -6.13
CA TRP A 3 8.43 -0.94 -7.43
C TRP A 3 7.47 -1.75 -8.29
N HIS A 4 6.44 -1.09 -8.80
CA HIS A 4 5.48 -1.63 -9.75
C HIS A 4 5.55 -0.84 -11.05
N ARG A 5 5.40 -1.53 -12.18
CA ARG A 5 5.22 -0.92 -13.51
C ARG A 5 4.09 -1.60 -14.25
N PHE A 6 3.24 -0.77 -14.81
CA PHE A 6 2.09 -1.17 -15.61
C PHE A 6 2.25 -0.54 -16.98
N GLU A 7 2.35 -1.36 -18.01
CA GLU A 7 2.20 -0.90 -19.40
C GLU A 7 0.78 -1.16 -19.86
N PHE A 8 0.16 -0.17 -20.47
CA PHE A 8 -1.24 -0.25 -20.90
C PHE A 8 -1.48 0.57 -22.16
N GLU A 9 -2.54 0.24 -22.87
CA GLU A 9 -3.04 1.02 -23.99
C GLU A 9 -4.26 1.83 -23.55
N LYS A 10 -4.31 3.10 -23.97
CA LYS A 10 -5.46 3.98 -23.76
C LYS A 10 -5.62 4.86 -24.98
N ASP A 11 -6.82 4.85 -25.57
CA ASP A 11 -7.15 5.66 -26.75
C ASP A 11 -6.16 5.47 -27.93
N GLY A 12 -5.70 4.22 -28.14
CA GLY A 12 -4.75 3.86 -29.21
C GLY A 12 -3.29 4.28 -28.95
N LYS A 13 -2.99 4.84 -27.78
CA LYS A 13 -1.64 5.21 -27.35
C LYS A 13 -1.15 4.30 -26.24
N ARG A 14 0.14 3.99 -26.23
CA ARG A 14 0.77 3.17 -25.19
C ARG A 14 1.33 4.06 -24.08
N TYR A 15 1.13 3.63 -22.85
CA TYR A 15 1.60 4.31 -21.64
C TYR A 15 2.32 3.32 -20.72
N ALA A 16 3.25 3.84 -19.92
CA ALA A 16 3.76 3.16 -18.76
C ALA A 16 3.51 4.01 -17.51
N ARG A 17 2.91 3.40 -16.49
CA ARG A 17 2.78 3.98 -15.15
C ARG A 17 3.66 3.21 -14.19
N THR A 18 4.40 3.92 -13.36
CA THR A 18 5.17 3.35 -12.25
C THR A 18 4.55 3.75 -10.92
N SER A 19 4.69 2.90 -9.92
CA SER A 19 4.34 3.17 -8.53
C SER A 19 5.44 2.60 -7.63
N GLU A 20 6.11 3.45 -6.86
CA GLU A 20 7.31 3.07 -6.13
C GLU A 20 7.37 3.69 -4.74
N PHE A 21 7.96 2.97 -3.80
CA PHE A 21 8.36 3.55 -2.52
C PHE A 21 9.70 3.01 -2.02
N PHE A 22 10.33 3.82 -1.19
CA PHE A 22 11.54 3.49 -0.47
C PHE A 22 11.33 3.86 1.00
N LEU A 23 11.69 2.93 1.90
CA LEU A 23 11.70 3.17 3.33
C LEU A 23 13.04 2.66 3.87
N GLU A 24 13.73 3.50 4.63
CA GLU A 24 14.96 3.14 5.34
C GLU A 24 14.64 2.79 6.79
N GLY A 25 15.28 1.75 7.31
CA GLY A 25 15.11 1.35 8.70
C GLY A 25 15.73 2.37 9.64
N ARG A 26 15.08 2.64 10.77
CA ARG A 26 15.54 3.65 11.71
C ARG A 26 16.76 3.17 12.50
N ARG A 27 16.74 1.92 12.97
CA ARG A 27 17.82 1.23 13.73
C ARG A 27 17.67 -0.29 13.60
N SER A 28 18.62 -1.07 14.13
CA SER A 28 18.62 -2.54 14.08
C SER A 28 17.34 -3.20 14.63
N MET A 29 16.70 -2.60 15.63
CA MET A 29 15.44 -3.10 16.21
C MET A 29 14.20 -2.63 15.42
N TYR A 30 14.25 -1.46 14.79
CA TYR A 30 13.14 -0.84 14.04
C TYR A 30 13.51 -0.78 12.56
N THR A 31 13.36 -1.92 11.90
CA THR A 31 13.75 -2.11 10.51
C THR A 31 12.64 -1.65 9.55
N ALA A 32 13.02 -1.26 8.33
CA ALA A 32 12.03 -0.97 7.30
C ALA A 32 11.11 -2.17 7.03
N MET A 33 11.66 -3.40 7.07
CA MET A 33 10.89 -4.62 6.86
C MET A 33 9.85 -4.82 7.96
N SER A 34 10.23 -4.71 9.24
CA SER A 34 9.28 -4.82 10.36
C SER A 34 8.18 -3.78 10.29
N ASP A 35 8.50 -2.55 9.91
CA ASP A 35 7.51 -1.48 9.76
C ASP A 35 6.55 -1.81 8.60
N THR A 36 7.06 -2.18 7.41
CA THR A 36 6.24 -2.51 6.23
C THR A 36 5.41 -3.79 6.35
N VAL A 37 5.70 -4.68 7.31
CA VAL A 37 4.92 -5.90 7.57
C VAL A 37 3.97 -5.72 8.74
N GLY A 38 4.45 -5.16 9.85
CA GLY A 38 3.71 -5.06 11.10
C GLY A 38 2.67 -3.93 11.10
N LEU A 39 3.00 -2.75 10.52
CA LEU A 39 2.10 -1.61 10.52
C LEU A 39 0.80 -1.87 9.75
N PRO A 40 0.81 -2.44 8.51
CA PRO A 40 -0.42 -2.77 7.81
C PRO A 40 -1.33 -3.71 8.62
N MET A 41 -0.72 -4.71 9.29
CA MET A 41 -1.44 -5.64 10.15
C MET A 41 -2.06 -4.94 11.37
N ALA A 42 -1.29 -4.09 12.05
CA ALA A 42 -1.76 -3.35 13.23
C ALA A 42 -2.90 -2.39 12.89
N ILE A 43 -2.77 -1.66 11.77
CA ILE A 43 -3.81 -0.74 11.27
C ILE A 43 -5.10 -1.50 10.92
N ALA A 44 -4.99 -2.63 10.23
CA ALA A 44 -6.14 -3.45 9.89
C ALA A 44 -6.81 -4.04 11.14
N ALA A 45 -6.03 -4.56 12.10
CA ALA A 45 -6.53 -5.08 13.36
C ALA A 45 -7.25 -4.01 14.19
N GLU A 46 -6.68 -2.81 14.29
CA GLU A 46 -7.32 -1.66 14.94
C GLU A 46 -8.67 -1.35 14.27
N HIS A 47 -8.70 -1.23 12.94
CA HIS A 47 -9.94 -0.94 12.22
C HIS A 47 -11.00 -2.03 12.40
N MET A 48 -10.61 -3.30 12.48
CA MET A 48 -11.52 -4.41 12.80
C MET A 48 -12.08 -4.34 14.22
N MET A 49 -11.27 -3.95 15.21
CA MET A 49 -11.68 -3.94 16.62
C MET A 49 -12.50 -2.70 16.99
N VAL A 50 -12.16 -1.53 16.46
CA VAL A 50 -12.76 -0.25 16.88
C VAL A 50 -13.33 0.61 15.74
N GLY A 51 -13.01 0.29 14.48
CA GLY A 51 -13.39 1.07 13.30
C GLY A 51 -14.60 0.56 12.52
N GLY A 52 -15.24 -0.52 12.97
CA GLY A 52 -16.40 -1.12 12.31
C GLY A 52 -16.08 -2.25 11.31
N GLY A 53 -14.80 -2.58 11.12
CA GLY A 53 -14.36 -3.64 10.22
C GLY A 53 -14.58 -3.32 8.74
N PHE A 54 -14.36 -4.34 7.88
CA PHE A 54 -14.27 -4.14 6.43
C PHE A 54 -15.57 -4.47 5.67
N GLY A 55 -16.68 -4.72 6.38
CA GLY A 55 -17.99 -4.98 5.77
C GLY A 55 -18.16 -6.38 5.16
N SER A 56 -17.17 -7.26 5.32
CA SER A 56 -17.17 -8.64 4.85
C SER A 56 -16.81 -9.62 5.97
N VAL A 57 -17.23 -10.89 5.81
CA VAL A 57 -17.00 -11.96 6.80
C VAL A 57 -16.45 -13.21 6.11
N GLY A 58 -15.60 -13.96 6.82
CA GLY A 58 -14.96 -15.16 6.30
C GLY A 58 -13.45 -15.02 6.23
N VAL A 59 -12.82 -15.85 5.38
CA VAL A 59 -11.37 -15.80 5.15
C VAL A 59 -11.12 -15.03 3.87
N GLU A 60 -10.49 -13.86 4.00
CA GLU A 60 -10.24 -12.95 2.88
C GLU A 60 -8.77 -12.56 2.80
N ILE A 61 -8.35 -12.22 1.58
CA ILE A 61 -7.08 -11.55 1.30
C ILE A 61 -7.36 -10.07 0.99
N PRO A 62 -6.49 -9.13 1.38
CA PRO A 62 -6.77 -7.69 1.28
C PRO A 62 -6.51 -7.17 -0.14
N VAL A 63 -7.40 -7.52 -1.07
CA VAL A 63 -7.29 -7.16 -2.51
C VAL A 63 -8.39 -6.23 -3.00
N THR A 64 -9.29 -5.82 -2.10
CA THR A 64 -10.41 -4.92 -2.39
C THR A 64 -10.18 -3.53 -1.80
N SER A 65 -10.84 -2.51 -2.36
CA SER A 65 -10.58 -1.10 -2.01
C SER A 65 -10.85 -0.78 -0.54
N ASN A 66 -11.86 -1.38 0.09
CA ASN A 66 -12.18 -1.22 1.52
C ASN A 66 -10.97 -1.44 2.45
N TYR A 67 -10.04 -2.34 2.12
CA TYR A 67 -8.79 -2.50 2.86
C TYR A 67 -7.81 -1.36 2.57
N TYR A 68 -7.55 -1.10 1.28
CA TYR A 68 -6.56 -0.11 0.86
C TYR A 68 -6.92 1.31 1.27
N ASP A 69 -8.20 1.67 1.21
CA ASP A 69 -8.73 2.99 1.59
C ASP A 69 -8.53 3.30 3.08
N VAL A 70 -8.39 2.27 3.92
CA VAL A 70 -8.12 2.40 5.36
C VAL A 70 -6.61 2.33 5.65
N VAL A 71 -5.93 1.37 5.03
CA VAL A 71 -4.55 1.03 5.37
C VAL A 71 -3.56 2.01 4.76
N LEU A 72 -3.70 2.36 3.47
CA LEU A 72 -2.72 3.20 2.78
C LEU A 72 -2.62 4.62 3.38
N PRO A 73 -3.73 5.36 3.64
CA PRO A 73 -3.61 6.72 4.18
C PRO A 73 -2.91 6.76 5.55
N LYS A 74 -3.19 5.79 6.43
CA LYS A 74 -2.53 5.68 7.74
C LYS A 74 -1.05 5.31 7.64
N LEU A 75 -0.65 4.55 6.61
CA LEU A 75 0.74 4.19 6.38
C LEU A 75 1.60 5.40 5.95
N GLU A 76 0.99 6.42 5.34
CA GLU A 76 1.69 7.65 4.96
C GLU A 76 2.26 8.38 6.19
N ASP A 77 1.56 8.35 7.33
CA ASP A 77 2.02 8.91 8.62
C ASP A 77 3.34 8.28 9.11
N PHE A 78 3.64 7.06 8.65
CA PHE A 78 4.87 6.32 8.97
C PHE A 78 5.92 6.39 7.85
N GLY A 79 5.69 7.22 6.83
CA GLY A 79 6.62 7.43 5.71
C GLY A 79 6.53 6.37 4.61
N VAL A 80 5.56 5.46 4.66
CA VAL A 80 5.29 4.51 3.57
C VAL A 80 4.39 5.21 2.55
N VAL A 81 5.00 5.96 1.64
CA VAL A 81 4.31 6.76 0.62
C VAL A 81 4.70 6.26 -0.77
N PHE A 82 3.71 5.80 -1.52
CA PHE A 82 3.90 5.41 -2.93
C PHE A 82 3.91 6.66 -3.81
N LYS A 83 4.94 6.77 -4.65
CA LYS A 83 5.08 7.82 -5.66
C LYS A 83 4.75 7.23 -7.01
N GLU A 84 3.84 7.88 -7.71
CA GLU A 84 3.41 7.43 -9.02
C GLU A 84 3.87 8.37 -10.12
N SER A 85 4.26 7.81 -11.26
CA SER A 85 4.61 8.57 -12.46
C SER A 85 4.06 7.89 -13.69
N GLN A 86 3.83 8.65 -14.75
CA GLN A 86 3.35 8.12 -16.03
C GLN A 86 4.12 8.74 -17.19
N ILE A 87 4.45 7.90 -18.18
CA ILE A 87 5.05 8.30 -19.45
C ILE A 87 4.22 7.72 -20.61
N GLU A 88 4.22 8.40 -21.76
CA GLU A 88 3.80 7.81 -23.05
C GLU A 88 4.99 7.00 -23.60
N LEU A 89 4.73 5.78 -24.08
CA LEU A 89 5.73 4.82 -24.56
C LEU A 89 6.03 4.98 -26.06
#